data_AF-A0A0F2LCT5-F1
#
_entry.id   AF-A0A0F2LCT5-F1
#
_cell.length_a   1.000
_cell.length_b   1.000
_cell.length_c   1.000
_cell.angle_alpha   90.00
_cell.angle_beta   90.00
_cell.angle_gamma   90.00
#
_symmetry.space_group_name_H-M   'P 1'
#
loop_
_entity.id
_entity.type
_entity.pdbx_description
1 polymer ?
#
loop_
_entity_poly.entity_id
_entity_poly.type
_entity_poly.pdbx_seq_one_letter_code
_entity_poly.pdbx_strand_id
1 'polypeptide(L)'
;MEICVTSCAKGGTGKTTFSFILAHVLHYITKKKIYIINLSKIPYNIESKLFIHNKYLIYKDGFAVLDFPAFTKYDEAMHAALRRCDSIIVVADEDPHTLESVRLCAEVIRGKVVAVVLNQVIGRPSLKYLVAYRALGRVYVVRFDERLRIYRGEGVDPGEAKSKAVAEMIKAAVDIAKRILAPR
;
A
#
# COMPACT_ATOMS: atom_id res chain seq x y z
N MET A 1 -5.50 -8.35 12.68
CA MET A 1 -4.27 -7.59 12.37
C MET A 1 -4.59 -6.56 11.29
N GLU A 2 -4.20 -5.31 11.50
CA GLU A 2 -4.44 -4.19 10.59
C GLU A 2 -3.16 -3.75 9.91
N ILE A 3 -3.17 -3.83 8.58
CA ILE A 3 -2.05 -3.48 7.71
C ILE A 3 -2.47 -2.27 6.90
N CYS A 4 -1.76 -1.16 7.07
CA CYS A 4 -2.13 0.10 6.46
C CYS A 4 -1.25 0.39 5.26
N VAL A 5 -1.89 0.61 4.11
CA VAL A 5 -1.22 1.01 2.88
C VAL A 5 -1.52 2.49 2.66
N THR A 6 -0.48 3.31 2.75
CA THR A 6 -0.61 4.76 2.69
C THR A 6 0.52 5.36 1.87
N SER A 7 0.33 6.58 1.38
CA SER A 7 1.39 7.40 0.81
C SER A 7 1.63 8.63 1.65
N CYS A 8 0.80 8.86 2.68
CA CYS A 8 0.74 10.08 3.47
C CYS A 8 0.52 11.36 2.62
N ALA A 9 0.23 11.17 1.33
CA ALA A 9 0.34 12.16 0.27
C ALA A 9 -0.88 12.09 -0.66
N LYS A 10 -0.76 12.72 -1.84
CA LYS A 10 -1.78 12.75 -2.90
C LYS A 10 -2.28 11.38 -3.37
N GLY A 11 -3.40 11.41 -4.11
CA GLY A 11 -3.90 10.27 -4.87
C GLY A 11 -2.95 9.92 -6.03
N GLY A 12 -3.07 8.70 -6.56
CA GLY A 12 -2.33 8.30 -7.77
C GLY A 12 -0.99 7.57 -7.56
N THR A 13 -0.45 7.52 -6.34
CA THR A 13 0.82 6.82 -6.02
C THR A 13 0.77 5.30 -6.18
N GLY A 14 -0.40 4.70 -6.41
CA GLY A 14 -0.59 3.25 -6.54
C GLY A 14 -0.95 2.51 -5.25
N LYS A 15 -1.36 3.21 -4.18
CA LYS A 15 -1.86 2.62 -2.92
C LYS A 15 -2.87 1.50 -3.15
N THR A 16 -4.00 1.81 -3.79
CA THR A 16 -5.08 0.86 -4.06
C THR A 16 -4.59 -0.35 -4.83
N THR A 17 -3.77 -0.15 -5.87
CA THR A 17 -3.18 -1.25 -6.64
C THR A 17 -2.36 -2.18 -5.75
N PHE A 18 -1.49 -1.62 -4.92
CA PHE A 18 -0.67 -2.41 -4.00
C PHE A 18 -1.50 -3.06 -2.89
N SER A 19 -2.53 -2.39 -2.37
CA SER A 19 -3.48 -2.93 -1.37
C SER A 19 -4.15 -4.21 -1.88
N PHE A 20 -4.62 -4.22 -3.13
CA PHE A 20 -5.22 -5.40 -3.77
C PHE A 20 -4.21 -6.54 -3.93
N ILE A 21 -3.03 -6.24 -4.46
CA ILE A 21 -1.97 -7.24 -4.66
C ILE A 21 -1.55 -7.85 -3.31
N LEU A 22 -1.35 -7.02 -2.29
CA LEU A 22 -1.00 -7.49 -0.95
C LEU A 22 -2.09 -8.37 -0.36
N ALA A 23 -3.37 -7.99 -0.52
CA ALA A 23 -4.48 -8.77 -0.02
C ALA A 23 -4.57 -10.15 -0.70
N HIS A 24 -4.39 -10.22 -2.02
CA HIS A 24 -4.28 -11.49 -2.75
C HIS A 24 -3.14 -12.36 -2.23
N VAL A 25 -1.96 -11.77 -2.04
CA VAL A 25 -0.78 -12.49 -1.52
C VAL A 25 -1.01 -12.99 -0.10
N LEU A 26 -1.56 -12.17 0.80
CA LEU A 26 -1.89 -12.58 2.17
C LEU A 26 -2.94 -13.70 2.17
N HIS A 27 -3.96 -13.61 1.33
CA HIS A 27 -4.97 -14.65 1.20
C HIS A 27 -4.32 -15.96 0.73
N TYR A 28 -3.47 -15.89 -0.29
CA TYR A 28 -2.77 -17.04 -0.84
C TYR A 28 -1.87 -17.73 0.19
N ILE A 29 -1.09 -16.96 0.95
CA ILE A 29 -0.12 -17.48 1.93
C ILE A 29 -0.84 -18.05 3.17
N THR A 30 -1.81 -17.31 3.71
CA THR A 30 -2.42 -17.63 5.01
C THR A 30 -3.65 -18.54 4.89
N LYS A 31 -4.24 -18.64 3.70
CA LYS A 31 -5.56 -19.25 3.45
C LYS A 31 -6.69 -18.66 4.29
N LYS A 32 -6.47 -17.50 4.93
CA LYS A 32 -7.48 -16.77 5.72
C LYS A 32 -8.24 -15.78 4.84
N LYS A 33 -9.41 -15.35 5.32
CA LYS A 33 -10.14 -14.23 4.73
C LYS A 33 -9.34 -12.95 4.93
N ILE A 34 -9.16 -12.19 3.85
CA ILE A 34 -8.53 -10.87 3.86
C ILE A 34 -9.58 -9.85 3.48
N TYR A 35 -9.68 -8.80 4.29
CA TYR A 35 -10.63 -7.71 4.08
C TYR A 35 -9.87 -6.49 3.59
N ILE A 36 -10.26 -5.94 2.44
CA ILE A 36 -9.82 -4.62 2.02
C ILE A 36 -10.80 -3.59 2.58
N ILE A 37 -10.29 -2.65 3.35
CA ILE A 37 -11.07 -1.55 3.93
C ILE A 37 -10.73 -0.27 3.17
N ASN A 38 -11.66 0.16 2.32
CA ASN A 38 -11.53 1.39 1.55
C ASN A 38 -11.88 2.61 2.41
N LEU A 39 -10.86 3.35 2.85
CA LEU A 39 -11.06 4.53 3.68
C LEU A 39 -11.40 5.80 2.87
N SER A 40 -11.24 5.77 1.54
CA SER A 40 -11.57 6.92 0.69
C SER A 40 -13.06 7.17 0.51
N LYS A 41 -13.89 6.14 0.77
CA LYS A 41 -15.33 6.12 0.48
C LYS A 41 -15.70 6.34 -0.99
N ILE A 42 -14.73 6.47 -1.88
CA ILE A 42 -14.92 6.45 -3.34
C ILE A 42 -14.96 4.99 -3.76
N PRO A 43 -16.07 4.48 -4.32
CA PRO A 43 -16.16 3.09 -4.75
C PRO A 43 -15.04 2.74 -5.73
N TYR A 44 -14.48 1.53 -5.61
CA TYR A 44 -13.57 1.02 -6.60
C TYR A 44 -14.35 0.63 -7.85
N ASN A 45 -13.85 1.04 -9.02
CA ASN A 45 -14.25 0.43 -10.29
C ASN A 45 -13.32 -0.76 -10.57
N ILE A 46 -13.35 -1.78 -9.71
CA ILE A 46 -12.49 -2.97 -9.81
C ILE A 46 -13.35 -4.20 -9.54
N GLU A 47 -13.40 -5.13 -10.49
CA GLU A 47 -14.03 -6.44 -10.28
C GLU A 47 -13.02 -7.37 -9.60
N SER A 48 -13.33 -7.83 -8.38
CA SER A 48 -12.40 -8.64 -7.58
C SER A 48 -13.13 -9.68 -6.74
N LYS A 49 -12.46 -10.81 -6.49
CA LYS A 49 -12.92 -11.88 -5.59
C LYS A 49 -12.65 -11.58 -4.11
N LEU A 50 -11.98 -10.46 -3.81
CA LEU A 50 -11.63 -10.06 -2.45
C LEU A 50 -12.83 -9.46 -1.71
N PHE A 51 -12.83 -9.58 -0.38
CA PHE A 51 -13.85 -8.97 0.47
C PHE A 51 -13.55 -7.47 0.66
N ILE A 52 -14.35 -6.60 0.05
CA ILE A 52 -14.16 -5.14 0.08
C ILE A 52 -15.25 -4.50 0.96
N HIS A 53 -14.84 -3.64 1.89
CA HIS A 53 -15.74 -2.87 2.74
C HIS A 53 -15.38 -1.38 2.74
N ASN A 54 -16.40 -0.51 2.79
CA ASN A 54 -16.23 0.95 2.86
C ASN A 54 -16.40 1.49 4.29
N LYS A 55 -16.59 0.60 5.27
CA LYS A 55 -16.72 0.94 6.68
C LYS A 55 -15.61 0.24 7.44
N TYR A 56 -15.02 0.96 8.38
CA TYR A 56 -14.09 0.38 9.32
C TYR A 56 -14.86 -0.60 10.21
N LEU A 57 -14.45 -1.87 10.18
CA LEU A 57 -15.05 -2.95 10.95
C LEU A 57 -13.93 -3.62 11.76
N ILE A 58 -14.22 -3.97 13.01
CA ILE A 58 -13.27 -4.69 13.87
C ILE A 58 -13.43 -6.19 13.57
N TYR A 59 -12.43 -6.79 12.92
CA TYR A 59 -12.46 -8.22 12.59
C TYR A 59 -11.68 -9.02 13.64
N LYS A 60 -12.39 -9.89 14.37
CA LYS A 60 -11.79 -10.74 15.41
C LYS A 60 -10.84 -11.80 14.83
N ASP A 61 -11.13 -12.33 13.63
CA ASP A 61 -10.42 -13.49 13.06
C ASP A 61 -9.86 -13.26 11.63
N GLY A 62 -9.16 -12.16 11.39
CA GLY A 62 -8.63 -11.88 10.05
C GLY A 62 -7.53 -10.82 9.93
N PHE A 63 -7.07 -10.64 8.69
CA PHE A 63 -6.23 -9.53 8.29
C PHE A 63 -7.10 -8.49 7.59
N ALA A 64 -6.93 -7.22 7.97
CA ALA A 64 -7.51 -6.10 7.27
C ALA A 64 -6.39 -5.31 6.60
N VAL A 65 -6.52 -5.11 5.28
CA VAL A 65 -5.68 -4.18 4.51
C VAL A 65 -6.46 -2.88 4.38
N LEU A 66 -6.01 -1.84 5.08
CA LEU A 66 -6.63 -0.53 5.06
C LEU A 66 -6.00 0.27 3.92
N ASP A 67 -6.79 0.56 2.89
CA ASP A 67 -6.40 1.39 1.76
C ASP A 67 -6.71 2.86 2.08
N PHE A 68 -5.66 3.62 2.43
CA PHE A 68 -5.82 5.01 2.83
C PHE A 68 -6.09 5.92 1.62
N PRO A 69 -6.99 6.92 1.75
CA PRO A 69 -7.09 7.98 0.78
C PRO A 69 -5.84 8.86 0.79
N ALA A 70 -5.85 9.87 -0.08
CA ALA A 70 -5.05 11.05 0.20
C ALA A 70 -5.62 11.77 1.43
N PHE A 71 -4.75 12.17 2.36
CA PHE A 71 -5.13 12.95 3.53
C PHE A 71 -4.04 13.96 3.85
N THR A 72 -4.39 14.98 4.63
CA THR A 72 -3.46 16.04 5.03
C THR A 72 -3.08 15.88 6.50
N LYS A 73 -2.10 16.67 6.97
CA LYS A 73 -1.71 16.68 8.38
C LYS A 73 -2.83 17.07 9.35
N TYR A 74 -3.92 17.67 8.85
CA TYR A 74 -5.07 18.10 9.64
C TYR A 74 -6.18 17.04 9.71
N ASP A 75 -6.01 15.90 9.02
CA ASP A 75 -6.99 14.82 9.05
C ASP A 75 -6.77 13.92 10.28
N GLU A 76 -7.32 14.37 11.42
CA GLU A 76 -7.17 13.68 12.70
C GLU A 76 -7.73 12.26 12.67
N ALA A 77 -8.82 12.02 11.94
CA ALA A 77 -9.43 10.71 11.81
C ALA A 77 -8.49 9.75 11.07
N MET A 78 -7.84 10.19 9.98
CA MET A 78 -6.85 9.39 9.28
C MET A 78 -5.60 9.15 10.12
N HIS A 79 -5.12 10.16 10.85
CA HIS A 79 -4.01 9.98 11.78
C HIS A 79 -4.33 9.00 12.92
N ALA A 80 -5.56 9.05 13.46
CA ALA A 80 -6.03 8.11 14.49
C ALA A 80 -6.10 6.68 13.93
N ALA A 81 -6.63 6.51 12.71
CA ALA A 81 -6.64 5.21 12.03
C ALA A 81 -5.21 4.69 11.80
N LEU A 82 -4.29 5.54 11.32
CA LEU A 82 -2.91 5.18 11.04
C LEU A 82 -2.14 4.76 12.30
N ARG A 83 -2.41 5.40 13.44
CA ARG A 83 -1.84 5.02 14.74
C ARG A 83 -2.28 3.65 15.24
N ARG A 84 -3.45 3.15 14.81
CA ARG A 84 -3.97 1.85 15.23
C ARG A 84 -3.38 0.67 14.46
N CYS A 85 -2.78 0.92 13.30
CA CYS A 85 -2.21 -0.11 12.45
C CYS A 85 -1.09 -0.90 13.17
N ASP A 86 -1.07 -2.21 12.95
CA ASP A 86 -0.01 -3.10 13.44
C ASP A 86 1.25 -3.02 12.56
N SER A 87 1.03 -2.78 11.28
CA SER A 87 2.06 -2.68 10.24
C SER A 87 1.69 -1.61 9.22
N ILE A 88 2.67 -0.83 8.78
CA ILE A 88 2.48 0.25 7.80
C ILE A 88 3.35 -0.02 6.57
N ILE A 89 2.77 0.16 5.41
CA ILE A 89 3.44 0.10 4.12
C ILE A 89 3.26 1.46 3.46
N VAL A 90 4.38 2.10 3.13
CA VAL A 90 4.40 3.40 2.47
C VAL A 90 4.55 3.19 0.97
N VAL A 91 3.56 3.58 0.17
CA VAL A 91 3.64 3.59 -1.29
C VAL A 91 3.95 5.01 -1.74
N ALA A 92 5.13 5.23 -2.30
CA ALA A 92 5.67 6.55 -2.61
C ALA A 92 6.15 6.65 -4.05
N ASP A 93 6.09 7.85 -4.62
CA ASP A 93 6.67 8.17 -5.93
C ASP A 93 8.03 8.87 -5.75
N GLU A 94 8.85 8.93 -6.80
CA GLU A 94 10.11 9.68 -6.81
C GLU A 94 9.91 11.18 -7.04
N ASP A 95 9.13 11.82 -6.17
CA ASP A 95 8.84 13.26 -6.25
C ASP A 95 8.95 13.99 -4.90
N PRO A 96 9.29 15.29 -4.90
CA PRO A 96 9.48 16.05 -3.67
C PRO A 96 8.22 16.15 -2.79
N HIS A 97 7.02 16.21 -3.38
CA HIS A 97 5.78 16.36 -2.63
C HIS A 97 5.46 15.08 -1.85
N THR A 98 5.58 13.91 -2.49
CA THR A 98 5.37 12.64 -1.79
C THR A 98 6.39 12.44 -0.66
N LEU A 99 7.65 12.83 -0.86
CA LEU A 99 8.67 12.79 0.19
C LEU A 99 8.34 13.72 1.37
N GLU A 100 7.91 14.95 1.10
CA GLU A 100 7.52 15.91 2.15
C GLU A 100 6.31 15.41 2.95
N SER A 101 5.28 14.92 2.26
CA SER A 101 4.10 14.32 2.86
C SER A 101 4.43 13.14 3.79
N VAL A 102 5.31 12.24 3.34
CA VAL A 102 5.80 11.13 4.18
C VAL A 102 6.59 11.63 5.39
N ARG A 103 7.39 12.69 5.25
CA ARG A 103 8.12 13.31 6.37
C ARG A 103 7.16 13.90 7.41
N LEU A 104 6.11 14.58 6.98
CA LEU A 104 5.09 15.13 7.88
C LEU A 104 4.34 14.03 8.66
N CYS A 105 4.16 12.86 8.05
CA CYS A 105 3.56 11.72 8.72
C CYS A 105 4.56 10.83 9.47
N ALA A 106 5.87 11.11 9.40
CA ALA A 106 6.91 10.24 9.93
C ALA A 106 6.75 9.98 11.44
N GLU A 107 6.26 10.97 12.20
CA GLU A 107 5.99 10.82 13.63
C GLU A 107 4.84 9.83 13.90
N VAL A 108 3.79 9.88 13.08
CA VAL A 108 2.60 9.02 13.20
C VAL A 108 2.93 7.56 12.88
N ILE A 109 3.80 7.34 11.89
CA ILE A 109 4.15 6.00 11.38
C ILE A 109 5.40 5.39 12.01
N ARG A 110 6.11 6.13 12.88
CA ARG A 110 7.41 5.73 13.43
C ARG A 110 7.32 4.36 14.12
N GLY A 111 8.29 3.49 13.84
CA GLY A 111 8.40 2.15 14.44
C GLY A 111 7.39 1.12 13.91
N LYS A 112 6.50 1.49 13.00
CA LYS A 112 5.48 0.59 12.43
C LYS A 112 5.64 0.34 10.93
N VAL A 113 6.48 1.13 10.25
CA VAL A 113 6.76 0.96 8.83
C VAL A 113 7.54 -0.32 8.59
N VAL A 114 6.93 -1.28 7.92
CA VAL A 114 7.58 -2.55 7.54
C VAL A 114 8.30 -2.40 6.20
N ALA A 115 7.76 -1.58 5.30
CA ALA A 115 8.27 -1.42 3.96
C ALA A 115 7.89 -0.09 3.32
N VAL A 116 8.70 0.33 2.34
CA VAL A 116 8.37 1.36 1.37
C VAL A 116 8.33 0.74 -0.03
N VAL A 117 7.25 0.92 -0.76
CA VAL A 117 7.12 0.62 -2.18
C VAL A 117 7.35 1.91 -2.95
N LEU A 118 8.56 2.08 -3.51
CA LEU A 118 8.90 3.19 -4.39
C LEU A 118 8.37 2.87 -5.79
N ASN A 119 7.23 3.45 -6.13
CA ASN A 119 6.42 3.12 -7.29
C ASN A 119 6.67 4.09 -8.46
N GLN A 120 6.23 3.67 -9.66
CA GLN A 120 6.28 4.46 -10.90
C GLN A 120 7.68 4.96 -11.26
N VAL A 121 8.73 4.23 -10.87
CA VAL A 121 10.12 4.61 -11.18
C VAL A 121 10.37 4.55 -12.67
N ILE A 122 10.83 5.66 -13.25
CA ILE A 122 11.22 5.76 -14.66
C ILE A 122 12.74 5.66 -14.75
N GLY A 123 13.25 4.65 -15.45
CA GLY A 123 14.70 4.44 -15.60
C GLY A 123 15.36 3.88 -14.33
N ARG A 124 16.44 4.54 -13.87
CA ARG A 124 17.17 4.14 -12.66
C ARG A 124 16.61 4.90 -11.45
N PRO A 125 16.35 4.24 -10.32
CA PRO A 125 15.88 4.91 -9.11
C PRO A 125 16.92 5.92 -8.62
N SER A 126 16.46 7.10 -8.25
CA SER A 126 17.27 8.19 -7.74
C SER A 126 17.75 7.89 -6.32
N LEU A 127 19.07 8.02 -6.15
CA LEU A 127 19.74 7.74 -4.87
C LEU A 127 19.17 8.60 -3.72
N LYS A 128 18.76 9.85 -4.02
CA LYS A 128 18.15 10.77 -3.05
C LYS A 128 16.90 10.15 -2.42
N TYR A 129 15.99 9.62 -3.22
CA TYR A 129 14.73 9.03 -2.73
C TYR A 129 14.98 7.68 -2.07
N LEU A 130 15.86 6.85 -2.64
CA LEU A 130 16.24 5.58 -2.03
C LEU A 130 16.79 5.76 -0.60
N VAL A 131 17.73 6.70 -0.41
CA VAL A 131 18.30 6.99 0.91
C VAL A 131 17.23 7.51 1.87
N ALA A 132 16.40 8.46 1.42
CA ALA A 132 15.37 9.04 2.26
C ALA A 132 14.33 7.99 2.72
N TYR A 133 13.87 7.12 1.83
CA TYR A 133 12.87 6.11 2.15
C TYR A 133 13.45 4.91 2.91
N ARG A 134 14.73 4.58 2.71
CA ARG A 134 15.42 3.54 3.51
C ARG A 134 15.47 3.86 5.00
N ALA A 135 15.42 5.14 5.37
CA ALA A 135 15.35 5.56 6.77
C ALA A 135 14.02 5.14 7.45
N LEU A 136 12.98 4.81 6.68
CA LEU A 136 11.68 4.39 7.20
C LEU A 136 11.54 2.87 7.26
N GLY A 137 12.11 2.15 6.29
CA GLY A 137 11.98 0.70 6.19
C GLY A 137 12.62 0.14 4.92
N ARG A 138 12.41 -1.16 4.67
CA ARG A 138 12.95 -1.81 3.46
C ARG A 138 12.28 -1.25 2.21
N VAL A 139 13.07 -0.80 1.24
CA VAL A 139 12.58 -0.21 -0.01
C VAL A 139 12.48 -1.27 -1.11
N TYR A 140 11.32 -1.34 -1.76
CA TYR A 140 11.07 -2.13 -2.97
C TYR A 140 10.78 -1.18 -4.12
N VAL A 141 11.52 -1.33 -5.20
CA VAL A 141 11.37 -0.48 -6.39
C VAL A 141 10.43 -1.17 -7.36
N VAL A 142 9.40 -0.45 -7.79
CA VAL A 142 8.46 -0.86 -8.83
C VAL A 142 8.55 0.14 -9.97
N ARG A 143 8.89 -0.35 -11.16
CA ARG A 143 9.04 0.47 -12.35
C ARG A 143 7.69 0.87 -12.91
N PHE A 144 7.68 2.01 -13.60
CA PHE A 144 6.55 2.41 -14.41
C PHE A 144 6.27 1.34 -15.50
N ASP A 145 5.00 0.98 -15.65
CA ASP A 145 4.51 0.09 -16.71
C ASP A 145 3.17 0.62 -17.22
N GLU A 146 3.13 0.99 -18.49
CA GLU A 146 1.94 1.52 -19.14
C GLU A 146 0.78 0.51 -19.17
N ARG A 147 1.07 -0.80 -19.27
CA ARG A 147 0.03 -1.83 -19.27
C ARG A 147 -0.78 -1.83 -17.98
N LEU A 148 -0.12 -1.61 -16.84
CA LEU A 148 -0.80 -1.51 -15.56
C LEU A 148 -1.76 -0.31 -15.52
N ARG A 149 -1.40 0.81 -16.17
CA ARG A 149 -2.28 1.98 -16.27
C ARG A 149 -3.53 1.67 -17.10
N ILE A 150 -3.38 0.93 -18.20
CA ILE A 150 -4.50 0.49 -19.06
C ILE A 150 -5.45 -0.41 -18.27
N TYR A 151 -4.93 -1.47 -17.65
CA TYR A 151 -5.74 -2.41 -16.84
C TYR A 151 -6.52 -1.72 -15.73
N ARG A 152 -5.90 -0.73 -15.06
CA ARG A 152 -6.59 0.08 -14.05
C ARG A 152 -7.74 0.91 -14.62
N GLY A 153 -7.60 1.41 -15.85
CA GLY A 153 -8.66 2.14 -16.54
C GLY A 153 -9.84 1.24 -16.92
N GLU A 154 -9.56 -0.02 -17.22
CA GLU A 154 -10.55 -1.05 -17.56
C GLU A 154 -11.19 -1.73 -16.32
N GLY A 155 -10.72 -1.42 -15.12
CA GLY A 155 -11.23 -2.00 -13.87
C GLY A 155 -10.79 -3.44 -13.62
N VAL A 156 -9.72 -3.90 -14.27
CA VAL A 156 -9.14 -5.23 -14.04
C VAL A 156 -8.53 -5.30 -12.63
N ASP A 157 -8.75 -6.41 -11.93
CA ASP A 157 -8.12 -6.68 -10.64
C ASP A 157 -6.59 -6.58 -10.76
N PRO A 158 -5.92 -5.72 -9.95
CA PRO A 158 -4.46 -5.64 -9.91
C PRO A 158 -3.74 -6.97 -9.71
N GLY A 159 -4.35 -7.94 -9.02
CA GLY A 159 -3.79 -9.28 -8.83
C GLY A 159 -3.82 -10.16 -10.08
N GLU A 160 -4.66 -9.84 -11.07
CA GLU A 160 -4.83 -10.60 -12.31
C GLU A 160 -4.19 -9.90 -13.52
N ALA A 161 -3.84 -8.62 -13.39
CA ALA A 161 -3.25 -7.80 -14.44
C ALA A 161 -1.86 -8.30 -14.88
N LYS A 162 -1.70 -8.58 -16.19
CA LYS A 162 -0.45 -9.09 -16.78
C LYS A 162 0.53 -7.97 -17.13
N SER A 163 1.22 -7.44 -16.12
CA SER A 163 2.22 -6.38 -16.27
C SER A 163 3.51 -6.68 -15.50
N LYS A 164 4.65 -6.10 -15.94
CA LYS A 164 5.92 -6.24 -15.23
C LYS A 164 5.87 -5.54 -13.87
N ALA A 165 5.22 -4.39 -13.79
CA ALA A 165 5.03 -3.69 -12.52
C ALA A 165 4.24 -4.53 -11.51
N VAL A 166 3.20 -5.26 -11.95
CA VAL A 166 2.45 -6.18 -11.08
C VAL A 166 3.34 -7.33 -10.59
N ALA A 167 4.18 -7.91 -11.44
CA ALA A 167 5.12 -8.95 -11.01
C ALA A 167 6.13 -8.43 -9.96
N GLU A 168 6.63 -7.20 -10.13
CA GLU A 168 7.51 -6.52 -9.16
C GLU A 168 6.76 -6.25 -7.84
N MET A 169 5.50 -5.79 -7.90
CA MET A 169 4.64 -5.60 -6.72
C MET A 169 4.32 -6.91 -6.01
N ILE A 170 4.02 -7.99 -6.71
CA ILE A 170 3.78 -9.33 -6.13
C ILE A 170 5.03 -9.80 -5.41
N LYS A 171 6.21 -9.67 -6.03
CA LYS A 171 7.49 -10.03 -5.40
C LYS A 171 7.72 -9.24 -4.11
N ALA A 172 7.44 -7.93 -4.13
CA ALA A 172 7.52 -7.08 -2.93
C ALA A 172 6.51 -7.53 -1.87
N ALA A 173 5.25 -7.73 -2.25
CA ALA A 173 4.17 -8.14 -1.36
C ALA A 173 4.42 -9.49 -0.70
N VAL A 174 5.04 -10.46 -1.39
CA VAL A 174 5.41 -11.76 -0.80
C VAL A 174 6.46 -11.59 0.31
N ASP A 175 7.50 -10.80 0.08
CA ASP A 175 8.52 -10.55 1.12
C ASP A 175 7.94 -9.75 2.29
N ILE A 176 7.10 -8.76 2.00
CA ILE A 176 6.40 -7.95 3.01
C ILE A 176 5.46 -8.83 3.84
N ALA A 177 4.64 -9.68 3.22
CA ALA A 177 3.74 -10.59 3.92
C ALA A 177 4.50 -11.53 4.86
N LYS A 178 5.62 -12.10 4.41
CA LYS A 178 6.47 -12.94 5.27
C LYS A 178 6.99 -12.19 6.50
N ARG A 179 7.37 -10.91 6.35
CA ARG A 179 7.81 -10.05 7.47
C ARG A 179 6.67 -9.74 8.44
N ILE A 180 5.48 -9.47 7.93
CA ILE A 180 4.30 -9.19 8.74
C ILE A 180 3.87 -10.42 9.55
N LEU A 181 4.00 -11.61 8.97
CA LEU A 181 3.60 -12.89 9.57
C LEU A 181 4.68 -13.52 10.47
N ALA A 182 5.91 -12.99 10.45
CA ALA A 182 6.98 -13.49 11.30
C ALA A 182 6.65 -13.26 12.79
N PRO A 183 6.97 -14.20 13.69
CA PRO A 183 6.88 -13.97 15.13
C PRO A 183 7.73 -12.74 15.50
N ARG A 184 7.17 -11.81 16.26
CA ARG A 184 7.88 -10.64 16.80
C ARG A 184 8.55 -11.00 18.12
#